data_AF-A0A524L7K8-F1
#
_entry.id   AF-A0A524L7K8-F1
#
_cell.length_a   1.000
_cell.length_b   1.000
_cell.length_c   1.000
_cell.angle_alpha   90.00
_cell.angle_beta   90.00
_cell.angle_gamma   90.00
#
_symmetry.space_group_name_H-M   'P 1'
#
loop_
_entity.id
_entity.type
_entity.pdbx_description
1 polymer ?
#
loop_
_entity_poly.entity_id
_entity_poly.type
_entity_poly.pdbx_seq_one_letter_code
_entity_poly.pdbx_strand_id
1 'polypeptide(L)' 'MKSKNHKDVYKQICDFMGEDLDAPICKEVAEHLEECPNCKVYLDTVRKTVILCRDAEKEQQMPNDVKERLFKILDLGNLT' A
#
# COMPACT_ATOMS: atom_id res chain seq x y z
N MET A 1 13.30 -18.93 -1.32
CA MET A 1 12.58 -17.69 -1.68
C MET A 1 11.11 -17.91 -1.32
N LYS A 2 10.60 -17.22 -0.28
CA LYS A 2 9.23 -17.46 0.20
C LYS A 2 8.23 -16.89 -0.80
N SER A 3 7.38 -17.75 -1.34
CA SER A 3 6.24 -17.40 -2.18
C SER A 3 5.33 -16.44 -1.40
N LYS A 4 5.21 -15.19 -1.85
CA LYS A 4 4.21 -14.26 -1.31
C LYS A 4 2.85 -14.77 -1.77
N ASN A 5 2.00 -15.06 -0.80
CA ASN A 5 0.72 -15.69 -1.01
C ASN A 5 -0.14 -14.76 -1.88
N HIS A 6 -0.75 -15.28 -2.95
CA HIS A 6 -1.56 -14.49 -3.90
C HIS A 6 -2.64 -13.62 -3.20
N LYS A 7 -3.09 -14.07 -2.02
CA LYS A 7 -4.01 -13.36 -1.12
C LYS A 7 -3.50 -12.00 -0.62
N ASP A 8 -2.19 -11.83 -0.42
CA ASP A 8 -1.64 -10.61 0.19
C ASP A 8 -1.61 -9.43 -0.79
N VAL A 9 -1.52 -9.74 -2.09
CA VAL A 9 -1.38 -8.74 -3.14
C VAL A 9 -2.72 -8.11 -3.46
N TYR A 10 -3.79 -8.89 -3.49
CA TYR A 10 -5.12 -8.38 -3.75
C TYR A 10 -5.67 -7.54 -2.58
N LYS A 11 -5.41 -8.00 -1.35
CA LYS A 11 -5.73 -7.24 -0.14
C LYS A 11 -5.11 -5.84 -0.15
N GLN A 12 -3.87 -5.73 -0.59
CA GLN A 12 -3.18 -4.44 -0.72
C GLN A 12 -3.80 -3.52 -1.78
N ILE A 13 -4.50 -4.07 -2.78
CA ILE A 13 -5.22 -3.27 -3.78
C ILE A 13 -6.50 -2.70 -3.17
N CYS A 14 -7.31 -3.52 -2.49
CA CYS A 14 -8.52 -3.03 -1.80
C CYS A 14 -8.18 -1.96 -0.77
N ASP A 15 -7.19 -2.25 0.09
CA ASP A 15 -6.70 -1.32 1.10
C ASP A 15 -6.21 -0.01 0.45
N PHE A 16 -5.55 -0.09 -0.72
CA PHE A 16 -5.10 1.09 -1.48
C PHE A 16 -6.23 1.85 -2.16
N MET A 17 -7.27 1.15 -2.62
CA MET A 17 -8.46 1.75 -3.22
C MET A 17 -9.41 2.35 -2.16
N GLY A 18 -9.15 2.11 -0.87
CA GLY A 18 -9.99 2.58 0.24
C GLY A 18 -11.30 1.79 0.39
N GLU A 19 -11.37 0.62 -0.23
CA GLU A 19 -12.54 -0.27 -0.23
C GLU A 19 -12.36 -1.38 0.80
N ASP A 20 -13.46 -1.85 1.40
CA ASP A 20 -13.43 -3.04 2.25
C ASP A 20 -13.07 -4.28 1.43
N LEU A 21 -12.31 -5.21 2.01
CA LEU A 21 -11.87 -6.45 1.37
C LEU A 21 -13.03 -7.35 0.97
N ASP A 22 -14.16 -7.23 1.68
CA ASP A 22 -15.39 -7.95 1.40
C ASP A 22 -16.26 -7.26 0.33
N ALA A 23 -15.82 -6.12 -0.23
CA ALA A 23 -16.54 -5.44 -1.29
C ALA A 23 -16.64 -6.34 -2.55
N PRO A 24 -17.76 -6.31 -3.29
CA PRO A 24 -17.93 -7.12 -4.50
C PRO A 24 -16.84 -6.87 -5.55
N ILE A 25 -16.46 -5.60 -5.73
CA ILE A 25 -15.35 -5.20 -6.60
C ILE A 25 -14.05 -5.89 -6.17
N CYS A 26 -13.93 -6.15 -4.87
CA CYS A 26 -12.73 -6.72 -4.33
C CYS A 26 -12.56 -8.17 -4.80
N LYS A 27 -13.63 -8.95 -4.65
CA LYS A 27 -13.66 -10.31 -5.14
C LYS A 27 -13.41 -10.42 -6.66
N GLU A 28 -14.03 -9.55 -7.45
CA GLU A 28 -13.89 -9.56 -8.92
C GLU A 28 -12.45 -9.33 -9.38
N VAL A 29 -11.74 -8.40 -8.76
CA VAL A 29 -10.34 -8.14 -9.12
C VAL A 29 -9.43 -9.28 -8.64
N ALA A 30 -9.75 -9.94 -7.52
CA ALA A 30 -9.03 -11.14 -7.09
C ALA A 30 -9.14 -12.26 -8.13
N GLU A 31 -10.36 -12.55 -8.60
CA GLU A 31 -10.63 -13.55 -9.64
C GLU A 31 -9.91 -13.19 -10.95
N HIS A 32 -10.00 -11.94 -11.40
CA HIS A 32 -9.30 -11.49 -12.61
C HIS A 32 -7.78 -11.64 -12.51
N LEU A 33 -7.20 -11.33 -11.34
CA LEU A 33 -5.78 -11.50 -11.14
C LEU A 33 -5.39 -12.98 -11.16
N GLU A 34 -6.22 -13.92 -10.71
CA GLU A 34 -5.92 -15.34 -10.81
C GLU A 34 -5.85 -15.81 -12.27
N GLU A 35 -6.79 -15.34 -13.11
CA GLU A 35 -6.98 -15.77 -14.50
C GLU A 35 -6.09 -15.04 -15.51
N CYS A 36 -5.56 -13.85 -15.18
CA CYS A 36 -4.81 -13.01 -16.11
C CYS A 36 -3.34 -12.81 -15.69
N PRO A 37 -2.38 -13.57 -16.26
CA PRO A 37 -0.94 -13.41 -15.97
C PRO A 37 -0.39 -12.01 -16.27
N ASN A 38 -0.89 -11.34 -17.31
CA ASN A 38 -0.46 -9.99 -17.67
C ASN A 38 -0.79 -8.98 -16.56
N CYS A 39 -1.98 -9.09 -15.97
CA CYS A 39 -2.39 -8.21 -14.88
C CYS A 39 -1.58 -8.47 -13.60
N LYS A 40 -1.18 -9.72 -13.33
CA LYS A 40 -0.23 -10.03 -12.24
C LYS A 40 1.10 -9.29 -12.44
N VAL A 41 1.67 -9.37 -13.64
CA VAL A 41 2.95 -8.70 -13.97
C VAL A 41 2.83 -7.18 -13.92
N TYR A 42 1.73 -6.63 -14.43
CA TYR A 42 1.45 -5.20 -14.36
C TYR A 42 1.37 -4.71 -12.93
N LEU A 43 0.63 -5.42 -12.08
CA LEU A 43 0.48 -5.09 -10.67
C LEU A 43 1.81 -5.15 -9.91
N ASP A 44 2.63 -6.16 -10.18
CA ASP A 44 3.99 -6.23 -9.64
C ASP A 44 4.85 -5.05 -10.05
N THR A 45 4.68 -4.57 -11.30
CA THR A 45 5.39 -3.40 -11.81
C THR A 45 4.94 -2.14 -11.08
N VAL A 46 3.63 -1.91 -10.97
CA VAL A 46 3.07 -0.78 -10.21
C VAL A 46 3.56 -0.79 -8.76
N ARG A 47 3.53 -1.95 -8.10
CA ARG A 47 4.03 -2.11 -6.73
C ARG A 47 5.50 -1.71 -6.60
N LYS A 48 6.35 -2.11 -7.55
CA LYS A 48 7.77 -1.72 -7.57
C LYS A 48 7.94 -0.22 -7.78
N THR A 49 7.16 0.37 -8.67
CA THR A 49 7.17 1.82 -8.90
C THR A 49 6.82 2.60 -7.62
N VAL A 50 5.78 2.19 -6.88
CA VAL A 50 5.42 2.82 -5.60
C VAL A 50 6.56 2.77 -4.59
N ILE A 51 7.28 1.64 -4.50
CA ILE A 51 8.45 1.51 -3.63
C ILE A 51 9.52 2.52 -4.04
N LEU A 52 9.84 2.61 -5.32
CA LEU A 52 10.84 3.53 -5.86
C LEU A 52 10.46 5.00 -5.60
N CYS A 53 9.20 5.38 -5.80
CA CYS A 53 8.71 6.73 -5.50
C CYS A 53 8.87 7.06 -4.00
N ARG A 54 8.46 6.15 -3.11
CA ARG A 54 8.61 6.35 -1.66
C ARG A 54 10.07 6.44 -1.24
N ASP A 55 10.94 5.63 -1.84
CA ASP A 55 12.38 5.67 -1.56
C ASP A 55 13.02 6.97 -2.06
N ALA A 56 12.58 7.50 -3.20
CA ALA A 56 13.01 8.81 -3.68
C ALA A 56 12.56 9.97 -2.74
N GLU A 57 11.40 9.83 -2.09
CA GLU A 57 10.90 10.82 -1.13
C GLU A 57 11.60 10.74 0.25
N LYS A 58 12.27 9.63 0.59
CA LYS A 58 12.95 9.46 1.89
C LYS A 58 14.07 10.47 2.16
N GLU A 59 14.57 11.15 1.14
CA GLU A 59 15.56 12.22 1.32
C GLU A 59 14.96 13.47 1.97
N GLN A 60 13.64 13.63 1.96
CA GLN A 60 12.96 14.80 2.51
C GLN A 60 12.53 14.55 3.96
N GLN A 61 13.40 14.89 4.90
CA GLN A 61 13.05 14.85 6.32
C GLN A 61 11.95 15.88 6.63
N MET A 62 10.85 15.42 7.21
CA MET A 62 9.81 16.31 7.73
C MET A 62 10.41 17.20 8.83
N PRO A 63 10.21 18.53 8.78
CA PRO A 63 10.64 19.42 9.85
C PRO A 63 10.07 18.97 11.20
N ASN A 64 10.92 18.98 12.24
CA ASN A 64 10.55 18.48 13.57
C ASN A 64 9.33 19.22 14.16
N ASP A 65 9.20 20.52 13.89
CA ASP A 65 8.08 21.33 14.35
C ASP A 65 6.74 20.87 13.76
N VAL A 66 6.74 20.43 12.50
CA VAL A 66 5.55 19.87 11.85
C VAL A 66 5.18 18.53 12.47
N LYS A 67 6.17 17.67 12.73
CA LYS A 67 5.97 16.36 13.39
C LYS A 67 5.39 16.54 14.79
N GLU A 68 5.98 17.41 15.62
CA GLU A 68 5.53 17.69 16.98
C GLU A 68 4.10 18.24 17.02
N ARG A 69 3.79 19.19 16.12
CA ARG A 69 2.47 19.80 16.04
C ARG A 69 1.41 18.78 15.62
N LEU A 70 1.74 17.88 14.69
CA LEU A 70 0.86 16.80 14.25
C LEU A 70 0.57 15.81 15.39
N PHE A 71 1.59 15.35 16.11
CA PHE A 71 1.44 14.40 17.21
C PHE A 71 0.55 14.96 18.32
N LYS A 72 0.71 16.24 18.64
CA LYS A 72 -0.13 16.94 19.61
C LYS A 72 -1.60 17.02 19.17
N ILE A 73 -1.87 17.28 17.89
CA ILE A 73 -3.26 17.35 17.36
C ILE A 73 -3.93 15.98 17.40
N LEU A 74 -3.17 14.92 17.13
CA LEU A 74 -3.69 13.55 17.08
C LEU A 74 -3.76 12.86 18.46
N ASP A 75 -3.37 13.55 19.53
CA ASP A 75 -3.24 12.99 20.90
C ASP A 75 -2.39 11.71 20.95
N LEU A 76 -1.38 11.64 20.08
CA LEU A 76 -0.43 10.54 20.04
C LEU A 76 0.76 10.96 20.91
N GLY A 77 0.82 10.45 22.14
CA GLY A 77 1.96 10.65 23.03
C GLY A 77 3.28 10.35 22.33
N ASN A 78 4.33 11.14 22.61
CA ASN A 78 5.63 11.11 21.92
C ASN A 78 6.19 9.68 21.77
N LEU A 79 5.90 9.03 20.64
CA LEU A 79 6.55 7.78 20.23
C LEU A 79 7.94 8.15 19.70
N THR A 80 8.92 8.03 20.60
CA THR A 80 10.36 8.09 20.31
C THR A 80 10.78 6.92 19.46
#